data_AF-A0A554UZ83-F1
#
_entry.id   AF-A0A554UZ83-F1
#
_cell.length_a   1.000
_cell.length_b   1.000
_cell.length_c   1.000
_cell.angle_alpha   90.00
_cell.angle_beta   90.00
_cell.angle_gamma   90.00
#
_symmetry.space_group_name_H-M   'P 1'
#
loop_
_entity.id
_entity.type
_entity.pdbx_description
1 polymer ?
#
loop_
_entity_poly.entity_id
_entity_poly.type
_entity_poly.pdbx_seq_one_letter_code
_entity_poly.pdbx_strand_id
1 'polypeptide(L)'
;MAVFQRPLRAGAACAAVALGIAGAGLVGHNAEAKASPATSSTDAVSRLAALPIKGRAPKTGYSRDQFGQAWSDDVAVADGHNGCDTRNDVLRRDLTSVVIKPGTNGCVVQSGQLTDPYTAQSISFTRGQKTSIAVQIDHVVSLSDAWQTGAQQWDADKRRNFANDPLELQATTAAANDQKSDGDAATWLPSNKSYRCTFVSRQIEIKATYGLWVTQAEHDAMSRVLGQCGAPATEQVPAQSIPSSPATEQSPPPPAPAQPLQQSQVYYPNCSAARAAGAAPIYAGQPGYSTKLDRDGDGVACEK
;
A
#
# COMPACT_ATOMS: atom_id res chain seq x y z
N MET A 1 -79.01 -38.56 9.50
CA MET A 1 -79.34 -39.73 10.36
C MET A 1 -78.23 -40.76 10.22
N ALA A 2 -77.91 -41.34 11.36
CA ALA A 2 -76.83 -42.26 11.73
C ALA A 2 -76.78 -43.56 10.87
N VAL A 3 -75.60 -44.03 10.44
CA VAL A 3 -74.71 -45.05 11.09
C VAL A 3 -74.91 -46.43 10.43
N PHE A 4 -73.83 -47.13 10.07
CA PHE A 4 -73.48 -48.48 10.58
C PHE A 4 -72.17 -49.02 9.96
N GLN A 5 -71.14 -49.00 10.81
CA GLN A 5 -70.19 -50.07 11.20
C GLN A 5 -69.36 -50.90 10.18
N ARG A 6 -68.09 -51.05 10.59
CA ARG A 6 -67.01 -51.92 10.06
C ARG A 6 -67.22 -53.40 10.42
N PRO A 7 -66.40 -54.31 9.85
CA PRO A 7 -65.47 -55.03 10.71
C PRO A 7 -64.01 -55.19 10.19
N LEU A 8 -63.18 -55.66 11.12
CA LEU A 8 -61.74 -56.05 11.11
C LEU A 8 -61.45 -57.27 10.18
N ARG A 9 -60.25 -57.76 9.82
CA ARG A 9 -58.86 -57.72 10.35
C ARG A 9 -57.89 -58.40 9.34
N ALA A 10 -56.60 -58.05 9.46
CA ALA A 10 -55.36 -58.82 9.20
C ALA A 10 -54.92 -59.22 7.77
N GLY A 11 -53.68 -58.84 7.43
CA GLY A 11 -52.90 -59.42 6.34
C GLY A 11 -51.68 -58.56 5.99
N ALA A 12 -50.54 -58.83 6.61
CA ALA A 12 -49.28 -58.13 6.43
C ALA A 12 -48.62 -58.48 5.08
N ALA A 13 -48.03 -57.48 4.41
CA ALA A 13 -46.87 -57.66 3.55
C ALA A 13 -46.11 -56.32 3.43
N CYS A 14 -44.98 -56.23 4.12
CA CYS A 14 -43.99 -55.20 3.90
C CYS A 14 -43.37 -55.38 2.51
N ALA A 15 -43.58 -54.42 1.61
CA ALA A 15 -42.75 -54.24 0.43
C ALA A 15 -42.10 -52.85 0.53
N ALA A 16 -40.90 -52.80 1.10
CA ALA A 16 -40.07 -51.61 1.10
C ALA A 16 -39.53 -51.40 -0.33
N VAL A 17 -40.14 -50.48 -1.07
CA VAL A 17 -39.57 -49.96 -2.32
C VAL A 17 -38.50 -48.94 -1.92
N ALA A 18 -37.24 -49.34 -2.01
CA ALA A 18 -36.11 -48.45 -1.89
C ALA A 18 -36.02 -47.56 -3.14
N LEU A 19 -36.59 -46.35 -3.08
CA LEU A 19 -36.24 -45.29 -4.01
C LEU A 19 -34.86 -44.75 -3.60
N GLY A 20 -33.83 -45.11 -4.37
CA GLY A 20 -32.50 -44.54 -4.25
C GLY A 20 -32.53 -43.04 -4.57
N ILE A 21 -32.53 -42.20 -3.54
CA ILE A 21 -32.17 -40.79 -3.68
C ILE A 21 -30.65 -40.75 -3.78
N ALA A 22 -30.14 -40.56 -4.99
CA ALA A 22 -28.76 -40.17 -5.22
C ALA A 22 -28.57 -38.77 -4.59
N GLY A 23 -28.02 -38.74 -3.37
CA GLY A 23 -27.56 -37.52 -2.74
C GLY A 23 -26.38 -36.98 -3.53
N ALA A 24 -26.65 -36.00 -4.40
CA ALA A 24 -25.61 -35.16 -4.97
C ALA A 24 -24.96 -34.39 -3.82
N GLY A 25 -23.75 -34.80 -3.44
CA GLY A 25 -22.94 -34.10 -2.45
C GLY A 25 -22.73 -32.66 -2.89
N LEU A 26 -23.12 -31.72 -2.03
CA LEU A 26 -22.71 -30.34 -2.10
C LEU A 26 -21.20 -30.29 -1.90
N VAL A 27 -20.45 -30.30 -3.00
CA VAL A 27 -19.03 -29.97 -3.00
C VAL A 27 -18.95 -28.46 -2.79
N GLY A 28 -18.70 -28.08 -1.54
CA GLY A 28 -18.26 -26.73 -1.19
C GLY A 28 -16.96 -26.45 -1.93
N HIS A 29 -17.04 -25.62 -2.97
CA HIS A 29 -15.86 -25.09 -3.62
C HIS A 29 -15.27 -24.05 -2.66
N ASN A 30 -14.27 -24.46 -1.89
CA ASN A 30 -13.37 -23.52 -1.24
C ASN A 30 -12.74 -22.70 -2.36
N ALA A 31 -13.17 -21.44 -2.47
CA ALA A 31 -12.50 -20.45 -3.29
C ALA A 31 -11.15 -20.15 -2.64
N GLU A 32 -10.15 -20.94 -3.01
CA GLU A 32 -8.76 -20.66 -2.72
C GLU A 32 -8.42 -19.34 -3.42
N ALA A 33 -8.20 -18.29 -2.63
CA ALA A 33 -7.75 -17.01 -3.14
C ALA A 33 -6.45 -17.25 -3.92
N LYS A 34 -6.48 -17.01 -5.23
CA LYS A 34 -5.27 -17.04 -6.06
C LYS A 34 -4.32 -15.94 -5.59
N ALA A 35 -3.39 -16.28 -4.72
CA ALA A 35 -2.21 -15.50 -4.48
C ALA A 35 -1.40 -15.48 -5.80
N SER A 36 -1.08 -14.27 -6.29
CA SER A 36 -0.08 -14.13 -7.36
C SER A 36 1.24 -14.76 -6.89
N PRO A 37 2.06 -15.34 -7.79
CA PRO A 37 3.30 -16.00 -7.37
C PRO A 37 4.18 -14.94 -6.73
N ALA A 38 4.43 -15.05 -5.43
CA ALA A 38 5.44 -14.24 -4.78
C ALA A 38 6.78 -14.56 -5.45
N THR A 39 7.42 -13.55 -6.06
CA THR A 39 8.82 -13.63 -6.48
C THR A 39 9.61 -14.31 -5.36
N SER A 40 10.31 -15.40 -5.68
CA SER A 40 10.98 -16.18 -4.65
C SER A 40 12.00 -15.29 -3.92
N SER A 41 12.18 -15.49 -2.62
CA SER A 41 13.12 -14.69 -1.83
C SER A 41 14.56 -14.76 -2.40
N THR A 42 14.90 -15.85 -3.10
CA THR A 42 16.17 -16.03 -3.82
C THR A 42 16.28 -15.10 -5.04
N ASP A 43 15.20 -14.96 -5.83
CA ASP A 43 15.18 -14.03 -6.97
C ASP A 43 15.28 -12.57 -6.50
N ALA A 44 14.61 -12.22 -5.40
CA ALA A 44 14.69 -10.89 -4.80
C ALA A 44 16.11 -10.55 -4.32
N VAL A 45 16.80 -11.51 -3.72
CA VAL A 45 18.21 -11.36 -3.32
C VAL A 45 19.10 -11.10 -4.53
N SER A 46 18.94 -11.88 -5.61
CA SER A 46 19.74 -11.69 -6.83
C SER A 46 19.50 -10.33 -7.47
N ARG A 47 18.24 -9.88 -7.53
CA ARG A 47 17.88 -8.55 -8.03
C ARG A 47 18.44 -7.44 -7.17
N LEU A 48 18.36 -7.56 -5.84
CA LEU A 48 18.91 -6.58 -4.90
C LEU A 48 20.42 -6.40 -5.13
N ALA A 49 21.17 -7.49 -5.29
CA ALA A 49 22.61 -7.45 -5.57
C ALA A 49 22.97 -6.77 -6.91
N ALA A 50 22.04 -6.74 -7.87
CA ALA A 50 22.22 -6.09 -9.17
C ALA A 50 21.83 -4.61 -9.17
N LEU A 51 21.10 -4.12 -8.14
CA LEU A 51 20.73 -2.71 -8.06
C LEU A 51 21.98 -1.86 -7.79
N PRO A 52 22.17 -0.73 -8.51
CA PRO A 52 23.23 0.21 -8.16
C PRO A 52 23.03 0.71 -6.73
N ILE A 53 24.12 0.88 -5.99
CA ILE A 53 24.13 1.50 -4.67
C ILE A 53 24.73 2.90 -4.79
N LYS A 54 23.96 3.94 -4.45
CA LYS A 54 24.39 5.35 -4.49
C LYS A 54 23.72 6.15 -3.36
N GLY A 55 24.25 7.33 -3.05
CA GLY A 55 23.55 8.28 -2.17
C GLY A 55 22.25 8.80 -2.77
N ARG A 56 21.40 9.43 -1.94
CA ARG A 56 20.22 10.17 -2.42
C ARG A 56 20.67 11.38 -3.25
N ALA A 57 20.08 11.57 -4.42
CA ALA A 57 20.19 12.83 -5.16
C ALA A 57 19.37 13.93 -4.46
N PRO A 58 19.65 15.21 -4.73
CA PRO A 58 18.89 16.31 -4.15
C PRO A 58 17.39 16.26 -4.52
N LYS A 59 16.51 16.56 -3.58
CA LYS A 59 15.05 16.72 -3.81
C LYS A 59 14.69 18.02 -4.58
N THR A 60 15.68 18.73 -5.11
CA THR A 60 15.45 20.01 -5.80
C THR A 60 14.58 19.80 -7.04
N GLY A 61 13.56 20.66 -7.21
CA GLY A 61 12.64 20.60 -8.35
C GLY A 61 11.59 19.49 -8.27
N TYR A 62 11.57 18.70 -7.20
CA TYR A 62 10.54 17.69 -7.00
C TYR A 62 9.17 18.34 -6.77
N SER A 63 8.19 17.92 -7.56
CA SER A 63 6.75 18.06 -7.29
C SER A 63 6.07 16.76 -7.72
N ARG A 64 4.97 16.38 -7.05
CA ARG A 64 4.16 15.23 -7.45
C ARG A 64 3.63 15.38 -8.88
N ASP A 65 3.38 16.61 -9.33
CA ASP A 65 2.87 16.89 -10.68
C ASP A 65 3.88 16.49 -11.77
N GLN A 66 5.17 16.33 -11.44
CA GLN A 66 6.17 15.81 -12.38
C GLN A 66 5.89 14.37 -12.80
N PHE A 67 5.06 13.64 -12.05
CA PHE A 67 4.62 12.29 -12.35
C PHE A 67 3.30 12.26 -13.14
N GLY A 68 2.83 13.40 -13.63
CA GLY A 68 1.63 13.50 -14.44
C GLY A 68 0.34 13.43 -13.63
N GLN A 69 -0.78 13.24 -14.33
CA GLN A 69 -2.09 13.15 -13.69
C GLN A 69 -2.15 11.95 -12.74
N ALA A 70 -2.60 12.22 -11.51
CA ALA A 70 -2.86 11.15 -10.54
C ALA A 70 -4.01 10.26 -11.04
N TRP A 71 -3.79 8.94 -10.94
CA TRP A 71 -4.76 7.92 -11.32
C TRP A 71 -5.14 7.98 -12.81
N SER A 72 -4.12 8.16 -13.66
CA SER A 72 -4.29 8.25 -15.11
C SER A 72 -4.49 6.89 -15.73
N ASP A 73 -5.57 6.72 -16.50
CA ASP A 73 -5.76 5.57 -17.40
C ASP A 73 -4.88 5.68 -18.66
N ASP A 74 -4.40 6.87 -19.00
CA ASP A 74 -3.52 7.12 -20.16
C ASP A 74 -2.07 6.69 -19.89
N VAL A 75 -1.83 5.39 -19.69
CA VAL A 75 -0.52 4.81 -19.34
C VAL A 75 -0.26 3.49 -20.07
N ALA A 76 1.02 3.19 -20.30
CA ALA A 76 1.45 2.00 -21.06
C ALA A 76 1.82 0.80 -20.15
N VAL A 77 1.41 0.83 -18.88
CA VAL A 77 1.62 -0.23 -17.89
C VAL A 77 0.35 -1.08 -17.76
N ALA A 78 0.40 -2.13 -16.92
CA ALA A 78 -0.74 -2.99 -16.67
C ALA A 78 -1.98 -2.16 -16.26
N ASP A 79 -3.14 -2.61 -16.73
CA ASP A 79 -4.45 -1.97 -16.53
C ASP A 79 -4.62 -0.58 -17.17
N GLY A 80 -3.63 -0.04 -17.90
CA GLY A 80 -3.80 1.19 -18.66
C GLY A 80 -4.71 1.04 -19.89
N HIS A 81 -5.35 2.15 -20.27
CA HIS A 81 -6.31 2.29 -21.36
C HIS A 81 -7.49 1.30 -21.28
N ASN A 82 -7.88 0.90 -20.07
CA ASN A 82 -8.97 -0.05 -19.86
C ASN A 82 -10.33 0.66 -19.65
N GLY A 83 -10.34 1.99 -19.58
CA GLY A 83 -11.52 2.83 -19.35
C GLY A 83 -11.80 3.16 -17.88
N CYS A 84 -10.98 2.67 -16.96
CA CYS A 84 -11.05 2.91 -15.52
C CYS A 84 -9.86 3.76 -15.06
N ASP A 85 -10.07 4.65 -14.09
CA ASP A 85 -8.93 5.29 -13.45
C ASP A 85 -8.13 4.28 -12.61
N THR A 86 -6.81 4.47 -12.54
CA THR A 86 -5.90 3.54 -11.84
C THR A 86 -6.30 3.30 -10.39
N ARG A 87 -6.87 4.32 -9.73
CA ARG A 87 -7.30 4.18 -8.33
C ARG A 87 -8.39 3.12 -8.22
N ASN A 88 -9.36 3.12 -9.13
CA ASN A 88 -10.40 2.12 -9.16
C ASN A 88 -9.86 0.73 -9.51
N ASP A 89 -8.87 0.63 -10.39
CA ASP A 89 -8.22 -0.67 -10.67
C ASP A 89 -7.55 -1.24 -9.42
N VAL A 90 -6.79 -0.41 -8.69
CA VAL A 90 -6.14 -0.83 -7.45
C VAL A 90 -7.17 -1.18 -6.37
N LEU A 91 -8.25 -0.40 -6.22
CA LEU A 91 -9.33 -0.73 -5.28
C LEU A 91 -10.03 -2.03 -5.66
N ARG A 92 -10.28 -2.30 -6.94
CA ARG A 92 -10.88 -3.56 -7.40
C ARG A 92 -9.98 -4.75 -7.12
N ARG A 93 -8.66 -4.59 -7.26
CA ARG A 93 -7.67 -5.62 -6.98
C ARG A 93 -7.53 -5.92 -5.49
N ASP A 94 -7.48 -4.88 -4.66
CA ASP A 94 -7.06 -5.00 -3.26
C ASP A 94 -8.22 -5.14 -2.27
N LEU A 95 -9.42 -4.72 -2.63
CA LEU A 95 -10.60 -4.90 -1.78
C LEU A 95 -11.27 -6.24 -2.04
N THR A 96 -11.89 -6.77 -0.99
CA THR A 96 -12.82 -7.91 -1.08
C THR A 96 -14.27 -7.43 -0.96
N SER A 97 -15.24 -8.29 -1.31
CA SER A 97 -16.67 -7.94 -1.24
C SER A 97 -17.01 -6.63 -1.95
N VAL A 98 -16.40 -6.43 -3.13
CA VAL A 98 -16.49 -5.17 -3.89
C VAL A 98 -17.89 -4.99 -4.47
N VAL A 99 -18.45 -3.78 -4.30
CA VAL A 99 -19.65 -3.32 -4.98
C VAL A 99 -19.26 -2.28 -6.01
N ILE A 100 -19.64 -2.51 -7.26
CA ILE A 100 -19.38 -1.61 -8.38
C ILE A 100 -20.62 -0.77 -8.69
N LYS A 101 -20.42 0.52 -8.97
CA LYS A 101 -21.48 1.44 -9.39
C LYS A 101 -22.06 1.00 -10.73
N PRO A 102 -23.38 0.73 -10.83
CA PRO A 102 -24.03 0.43 -12.10
C PRO A 102 -23.82 1.55 -13.12
N GLY A 103 -23.72 1.20 -14.41
CA GLY A 103 -23.54 2.16 -15.50
C GLY A 103 -22.13 2.76 -15.62
N THR A 104 -21.13 2.18 -14.96
CA THR A 104 -19.72 2.64 -15.03
C THR A 104 -18.79 1.65 -15.74
N ASN A 105 -19.36 0.73 -16.53
CA ASN A 105 -18.62 -0.31 -17.25
C ASN A 105 -17.67 -1.15 -16.38
N GLY A 106 -18.00 -1.32 -15.10
CA GLY A 106 -17.16 -2.09 -14.17
C GLY A 106 -16.18 -1.23 -13.37
N CYS A 107 -16.00 0.05 -13.68
CA CYS A 107 -14.89 0.81 -13.12
C CYS A 107 -15.13 1.28 -11.69
N VAL A 108 -16.23 1.97 -11.41
CA VAL A 108 -16.31 2.74 -10.16
C VAL A 108 -16.66 1.85 -8.98
N VAL A 109 -15.67 1.60 -8.12
CA VAL A 109 -15.84 0.94 -6.81
C VAL A 109 -16.63 1.85 -5.88
N GLN A 110 -17.81 1.40 -5.44
CA GLN A 110 -18.64 2.09 -4.44
C GLN A 110 -18.30 1.66 -3.02
N SER A 111 -18.03 0.38 -2.79
CA SER A 111 -17.64 -0.13 -1.48
C SER A 111 -16.85 -1.43 -1.58
N GLY A 112 -16.23 -1.83 -0.48
CA GLY A 112 -15.54 -3.10 -0.31
C GLY A 112 -14.90 -3.19 1.07
N GLN A 113 -14.20 -4.28 1.35
CA GLN A 113 -13.47 -4.51 2.58
C GLN A 113 -11.98 -4.57 2.28
N LEU A 114 -11.21 -3.64 2.83
CA LEU A 114 -9.76 -3.70 2.82
C LEU A 114 -9.30 -4.49 4.05
N THR A 115 -8.46 -5.50 3.84
CA THR A 115 -7.57 -6.03 4.86
C THR A 115 -6.20 -5.45 4.55
N ASP A 116 -5.82 -4.39 5.25
CA ASP A 116 -4.64 -3.59 4.94
C ASP A 116 -3.38 -4.43 5.12
N PRO A 117 -2.61 -4.72 4.05
CA PRO A 117 -1.42 -5.55 4.17
C PRO A 117 -0.34 -4.91 5.04
N TYR A 118 -0.32 -3.58 5.18
CA TYR A 118 0.71 -2.89 5.94
C TYR A 118 0.52 -3.02 7.44
N THR A 119 -0.73 -3.11 7.90
CA THR A 119 -1.10 -3.07 9.32
C THR A 119 -1.82 -4.32 9.82
N ALA A 120 -2.26 -5.19 8.90
CA ALA A 120 -3.21 -6.28 9.12
C ALA A 120 -4.58 -5.83 9.66
N GLN A 121 -4.88 -4.53 9.68
CA GLN A 121 -6.17 -4.01 10.12
C GLN A 121 -7.19 -4.10 8.99
N SER A 122 -8.46 -4.31 9.35
CA SER A 122 -9.57 -4.31 8.41
C SER A 122 -10.30 -2.97 8.44
N ILE A 123 -10.56 -2.39 7.27
CA ILE A 123 -11.37 -1.17 7.11
C ILE A 123 -12.40 -1.35 5.99
N SER A 124 -13.67 -1.07 6.29
CA SER A 124 -14.71 -1.06 5.26
C SER A 124 -14.60 0.25 4.47
N PHE A 125 -14.37 0.11 3.17
CA PHE A 125 -14.39 1.22 2.23
C PHE A 125 -15.81 1.44 1.73
N THR A 126 -16.27 2.68 1.80
CA THR A 126 -17.48 3.19 1.15
C THR A 126 -17.15 4.55 0.56
N ARG A 127 -17.17 4.65 -0.77
CA ARG A 127 -16.90 5.87 -1.52
C ARG A 127 -17.68 7.05 -0.94
N GLY A 128 -16.96 8.13 -0.64
CA GLY A 128 -17.47 9.28 0.11
C GLY A 128 -16.45 9.80 1.13
N GLN A 129 -16.74 10.97 1.70
CA GLN A 129 -15.77 11.77 2.45
C GLN A 129 -15.08 11.02 3.59
N LYS A 130 -15.81 10.19 4.34
CA LYS A 130 -15.26 9.54 5.55
C LYS A 130 -14.21 8.48 5.27
N THR A 131 -14.46 7.57 4.34
CA THR A 131 -13.58 6.40 4.14
C THR A 131 -12.72 6.49 2.89
N SER A 132 -13.05 7.39 1.94
CA SER A 132 -12.19 7.61 0.77
C SER A 132 -10.86 8.27 1.12
N ILE A 133 -10.84 9.10 2.16
CA ILE A 133 -9.60 9.64 2.72
C ILE A 133 -8.86 8.63 3.60
N ALA A 134 -9.60 7.69 4.22
CA ALA A 134 -9.06 6.70 5.14
C ALA A 134 -8.42 5.49 4.42
N VAL A 135 -8.88 5.17 3.21
CA VAL A 135 -8.25 4.19 2.31
C VAL A 135 -7.52 4.95 1.20
N GLN A 136 -6.19 4.95 1.28
CA GLN A 136 -5.32 5.60 0.31
C GLN A 136 -4.72 4.55 -0.63
N ILE A 137 -4.23 5.02 -1.77
CA ILE A 137 -3.40 4.20 -2.66
C ILE A 137 -1.97 4.73 -2.49
N ASP A 138 -1.13 3.92 -1.86
CA ASP A 138 0.29 4.23 -1.64
C ASP A 138 1.12 3.85 -2.85
N HIS A 139 2.17 4.64 -3.08
CA HIS A 139 3.31 4.33 -3.92
C HIS A 139 4.31 3.54 -3.05
N VAL A 140 4.37 2.22 -3.23
CA VAL A 140 5.24 1.29 -2.48
C VAL A 140 6.69 1.79 -2.42
N VAL A 141 7.22 2.37 -3.51
CA VAL A 141 8.38 3.26 -3.54
C VAL A 141 7.88 4.70 -3.71
N SER A 142 7.93 5.51 -2.65
CA SER A 142 7.35 6.86 -2.69
C SER A 142 7.87 7.69 -3.88
N LEU A 143 7.03 8.53 -4.48
CA LEU A 143 7.42 9.36 -5.62
C LEU A 143 8.65 10.25 -5.32
N SER A 144 8.77 10.69 -4.06
CA SER A 144 9.91 11.49 -3.56
C SER A 144 11.18 10.66 -3.44
N ASP A 145 11.07 9.41 -2.99
CA ASP A 145 12.20 8.47 -2.97
C ASP A 145 12.65 8.14 -4.39
N ALA A 146 11.71 7.81 -5.28
CA ALA A 146 11.97 7.55 -6.69
C ALA A 146 12.67 8.75 -7.35
N TRP A 147 12.23 9.98 -7.08
CA TRP A 147 12.89 11.20 -7.59
C TRP A 147 14.37 11.26 -7.22
N GLN A 148 14.67 11.05 -5.93
CA GLN A 148 16.02 11.09 -5.38
C GLN A 148 16.86 9.86 -5.72
N THR A 149 16.24 8.81 -6.27
CA THR A 149 16.90 7.55 -6.64
C THR A 149 16.85 7.23 -8.13
N GLY A 150 16.48 8.21 -8.97
CA GLY A 150 16.67 8.14 -10.43
C GLY A 150 15.58 8.79 -11.28
N ALA A 151 14.36 8.94 -10.75
CA ALA A 151 13.22 9.40 -11.54
C ALA A 151 13.34 10.85 -12.03
N GLN A 152 14.20 11.67 -11.42
CA GLN A 152 14.51 13.01 -11.92
C GLN A 152 15.11 13.02 -13.35
N GLN A 153 15.68 11.90 -13.79
CA GLN A 153 16.29 11.75 -15.12
C GLN A 153 15.34 11.18 -16.17
N TRP A 154 14.16 10.71 -15.75
CA TRP A 154 13.18 10.12 -16.65
C TRP A 154 12.44 11.19 -17.43
N ASP A 155 11.96 10.81 -18.61
CA ASP A 155 10.93 11.56 -19.31
C ASP A 155 9.59 11.52 -18.55
N ALA A 156 8.65 12.35 -18.99
CA ALA A 156 7.34 12.47 -18.36
C ALA A 156 6.50 11.19 -18.47
N ASP A 157 6.63 10.44 -19.57
CA ASP A 157 5.88 9.20 -19.79
C ASP A 157 6.31 8.11 -18.82
N LYS A 158 7.62 7.92 -18.63
CA LYS A 158 8.14 6.94 -17.67
C LYS A 158 7.79 7.30 -16.23
N ARG A 159 7.80 8.60 -15.86
CA ARG A 159 7.29 9.03 -14.54
C ARG A 159 5.80 8.76 -14.38
N ARG A 160 4.98 9.05 -15.40
CA ARG A 160 3.53 8.78 -15.36
C ARG A 160 3.23 7.29 -15.27
N ASN A 161 3.92 6.47 -16.04
CA ASN A 161 3.81 5.01 -15.98
C ASN A 161 4.18 4.49 -14.58
N PHE A 162 5.33 4.91 -14.03
CA PHE A 162 5.73 4.55 -12.66
C PHE A 162 4.64 4.89 -11.63
N ALA A 163 4.10 6.11 -11.68
CA ALA A 163 3.12 6.56 -10.69
C ALA A 163 1.74 5.90 -10.81
N ASN A 164 1.46 5.19 -11.90
CA ASN A 164 0.17 4.54 -12.15
C ASN A 164 0.31 3.03 -12.39
N ASP A 165 1.49 2.44 -12.17
CA ASP A 165 1.71 1.01 -12.34
C ASP A 165 1.07 0.23 -11.18
N PRO A 166 0.18 -0.74 -11.43
CA PRO A 166 -0.31 -1.63 -10.39
C PRO A 166 0.81 -2.31 -9.59
N LEU A 167 1.99 -2.57 -10.16
CA LEU A 167 3.17 -3.06 -9.44
C LEU A 167 3.68 -2.05 -8.40
N GLU A 168 3.55 -0.76 -8.63
CA GLU A 168 3.96 0.31 -7.70
C GLU A 168 2.88 0.63 -6.66
N LEU A 169 1.61 0.35 -6.95
CA LEU A 169 0.49 0.86 -6.14
C LEU A 169 -0.11 -0.16 -5.16
N GLN A 170 -0.42 0.27 -3.93
CA GLN A 170 -1.04 -0.57 -2.89
C GLN A 170 -2.16 0.19 -2.17
N ALA A 171 -3.38 -0.38 -2.11
CA ALA A 171 -4.39 0.13 -1.20
C ALA A 171 -3.98 -0.12 0.26
N THR A 172 -3.99 0.92 1.08
CA THR A 172 -3.61 0.86 2.50
C THR A 172 -4.40 1.89 3.32
N THR A 173 -4.26 1.85 4.64
CA THR A 173 -4.83 2.87 5.52
C THR A 173 -4.05 4.18 5.44
N ALA A 174 -4.75 5.31 5.56
CA ALA A 174 -4.14 6.64 5.62
C ALA A 174 -3.05 6.73 6.69
N ALA A 175 -3.33 6.22 7.90
CA ALA A 175 -2.38 6.24 9.01
C ALA A 175 -1.08 5.48 8.71
N ALA A 176 -1.15 4.36 7.98
CA ALA A 176 0.05 3.62 7.57
C ALA A 176 0.84 4.39 6.52
N ASN A 177 0.14 4.95 5.53
CA ASN A 177 0.77 5.74 4.48
C ASN A 177 1.41 7.04 5.01
N ASP A 178 0.74 7.73 5.93
CA ASP A 178 1.25 8.94 6.59
C ASP A 178 2.51 8.65 7.42
N GLN A 179 2.55 7.49 8.10
CA GLN A 179 3.75 7.04 8.83
C GLN A 179 4.90 6.69 7.90
N LYS A 180 4.60 6.07 6.75
CA LYS A 180 5.61 5.75 5.73
C LYS A 180 6.17 7.02 5.10
N SER A 181 5.30 7.95 4.72
CA SER A 181 5.66 9.21 4.05
C SER A 181 6.62 8.94 2.87
N ASP A 182 7.75 9.66 2.83
CA ASP A 182 8.80 9.51 1.83
C ASP A 182 9.84 8.41 2.18
N GLY A 183 9.59 7.61 3.23
CA GLY A 183 10.53 6.63 3.78
C GLY A 183 10.82 5.45 2.84
N ASP A 184 12.11 5.08 2.76
CA ASP A 184 12.57 3.82 2.15
C ASP A 184 12.51 2.65 3.13
N ALA A 185 12.92 1.46 2.69
CA ALA A 185 12.95 0.25 3.54
C ALA A 185 13.87 0.35 4.77
N ALA A 186 14.83 1.29 4.80
CA ALA A 186 15.66 1.54 5.97
C ALA A 186 14.94 2.41 7.02
N THR A 187 14.04 3.28 6.57
CA THR A 187 13.34 4.25 7.40
C THR A 187 12.03 3.70 7.92
N TRP A 188 11.30 2.95 7.10
CA TRP A 188 9.97 2.44 7.45
C TRP A 188 9.73 1.04 6.87
N LEU A 189 9.08 0.19 7.65
CA LEU A 189 8.59 -1.12 7.22
C LEU A 189 7.17 -1.31 7.75
N PRO A 190 6.31 -2.05 7.02
CA PRO A 190 4.99 -2.46 7.49
C PRO A 190 5.00 -2.96 8.94
N SER A 191 4.04 -2.55 9.75
CA SER A 191 3.89 -3.06 11.13
C SER A 191 3.44 -4.52 11.12
N ASN A 192 2.69 -4.94 10.10
CA ASN A 192 2.43 -6.34 9.79
C ASN A 192 3.71 -7.05 9.32
N LYS A 193 4.38 -7.72 10.25
CA LYS A 193 5.66 -8.41 10.00
C LYS A 193 5.56 -9.47 8.91
N SER A 194 4.43 -10.17 8.81
CA SER A 194 4.22 -11.24 7.81
C SER A 194 4.28 -10.72 6.37
N TYR A 195 3.98 -9.43 6.16
CA TYR A 195 3.97 -8.81 4.83
C TYR A 195 5.32 -8.18 4.44
N ARG A 196 6.28 -8.06 5.37
CA ARG A 196 7.56 -7.37 5.10
C ARG A 196 8.37 -8.01 3.97
N CYS A 197 8.34 -9.33 3.86
CA CYS A 197 8.98 -10.06 2.76
C CYS A 197 8.42 -9.62 1.41
N THR A 198 7.08 -9.63 1.28
CA THR A 198 6.39 -9.19 0.06
C THR A 198 6.69 -7.73 -0.24
N PHE A 199 6.62 -6.85 0.77
CA PHE A 199 6.89 -5.42 0.61
C PHE A 199 8.31 -5.15 0.09
N VAL A 200 9.33 -5.76 0.70
CA VAL A 200 10.73 -5.58 0.30
C VAL A 200 11.01 -6.19 -1.07
N SER A 201 10.57 -7.42 -1.34
CA SER A 201 10.73 -8.04 -2.66
C SER A 201 10.09 -7.21 -3.76
N ARG A 202 8.91 -6.63 -3.48
CA ARG A 202 8.21 -5.75 -4.41
C ARG A 202 8.96 -4.44 -4.65
N GLN A 203 9.47 -3.78 -3.61
CA GLN A 203 10.31 -2.58 -3.78
C GLN A 203 11.54 -2.87 -4.65
N ILE A 204 12.20 -4.02 -4.44
CA ILE A 204 13.34 -4.43 -5.27
C ILE A 204 12.93 -4.62 -6.73
N GLU A 205 11.79 -5.29 -6.96
CA GLU A 205 11.26 -5.52 -8.31
C GLU A 205 10.91 -4.20 -9.02
N ILE A 206 10.25 -3.28 -8.33
CA ILE A 206 9.96 -1.93 -8.81
C ILE A 206 11.27 -1.22 -9.18
N LYS A 207 12.22 -1.14 -8.25
CA LYS A 207 13.48 -0.41 -8.47
C LYS A 207 14.27 -1.01 -9.63
N ALA A 208 14.29 -2.34 -9.76
CA ALA A 208 14.91 -3.02 -10.90
C ALA A 208 14.19 -2.72 -12.22
N THR A 209 12.85 -2.77 -12.24
CA THR A 209 12.02 -2.54 -13.43
C THR A 209 12.19 -1.12 -13.96
N TYR A 210 12.23 -0.15 -13.06
CA TYR A 210 12.29 1.27 -13.42
C TYR A 210 13.72 1.83 -13.49
N GLY A 211 14.73 1.06 -13.09
CA GLY A 211 16.13 1.48 -13.10
C GLY A 211 16.44 2.53 -12.02
N LEU A 212 15.81 2.40 -10.86
CA LEU A 212 16.15 3.16 -9.65
C LEU A 212 17.34 2.51 -8.94
N TRP A 213 18.11 3.32 -8.20
CA TRP A 213 19.13 2.79 -7.29
C TRP A 213 18.61 2.72 -5.85
N VAL A 214 19.39 2.06 -4.99
CA VAL A 214 19.16 2.03 -3.54
C VAL A 214 20.27 2.78 -2.82
N THR A 215 19.97 3.28 -1.62
CA THR A 215 21.04 3.72 -0.71
C THR A 215 21.70 2.52 -0.04
N GLN A 216 22.90 2.68 0.51
CA GLN A 216 23.54 1.59 1.27
C GLN A 216 22.67 1.14 2.44
N ALA A 217 22.10 2.09 3.19
CA ALA A 217 21.23 1.78 4.33
C ALA A 217 19.97 1.02 3.91
N GLU A 218 19.35 1.42 2.79
CA GLU A 218 18.19 0.74 2.21
C GLU A 218 18.56 -0.68 1.75
N HIS A 219 19.66 -0.84 1.02
CA HIS A 219 20.14 -2.14 0.57
C HIS A 219 20.35 -3.09 1.75
N ASP A 220 21.02 -2.64 2.81
CA ASP A 220 21.28 -3.45 3.99
C ASP A 220 19.98 -3.80 4.74
N ALA A 221 19.01 -2.89 4.79
CA ALA A 221 17.71 -3.14 5.37
C ALA A 221 16.91 -4.19 4.58
N MET A 222 16.89 -4.07 3.25
CA MET A 222 16.26 -5.03 2.36
C MET A 222 16.90 -6.42 2.49
N SER A 223 18.24 -6.50 2.50
CA SER A 223 18.99 -7.74 2.70
C SER A 223 18.66 -8.42 4.04
N ARG A 224 18.61 -7.66 5.14
CA ARG A 224 18.22 -8.18 6.46
C ARG A 224 16.81 -8.75 6.48
N VAL A 225 15.85 -8.08 5.83
CA VAL A 225 14.47 -8.58 5.74
C VAL A 225 14.44 -9.87 4.92
N LEU A 226 15.07 -9.91 3.74
CA LEU A 226 15.08 -11.11 2.89
C LEU A 226 15.72 -12.32 3.57
N GLY A 227 16.76 -12.12 4.39
CA GLY A 227 17.35 -13.19 5.20
C GLY A 227 16.38 -13.84 6.20
N GLN A 228 15.35 -13.09 6.64
CA GLN A 228 14.28 -13.60 7.51
C GLN A 228 13.15 -14.29 6.71
N CYS A 229 13.15 -14.15 5.39
CA CYS A 229 12.16 -14.71 4.46
C CYS A 229 12.57 -16.08 3.91
N GLY A 230 13.53 -16.74 4.55
CA GLY A 230 14.06 -18.03 4.08
C GLY A 230 14.92 -17.93 2.82
N ALA A 231 15.41 -16.72 2.46
CA ALA A 231 16.46 -16.61 1.45
C ALA A 231 17.74 -17.26 1.99
N PRO A 232 18.53 -17.97 1.15
CA PRO A 232 19.85 -18.41 1.57
C PRO A 232 20.65 -17.18 1.99
N ALA A 233 21.34 -17.28 3.13
CA ALA A 233 22.21 -16.21 3.60
C ALA A 233 23.23 -15.92 2.48
N THR A 234 23.15 -14.76 1.85
CA THR A 234 24.22 -14.30 0.96
C THR A 234 25.47 -14.15 1.81
N GLU A 235 26.51 -14.89 1.43
CA GLU A 235 27.86 -14.66 1.93
C GLU A 235 28.17 -13.17 1.76
N GLN A 236 28.27 -12.48 2.90
CA GLN A 236 28.48 -11.04 2.92
C GLN A 236 29.74 -10.74 2.11
N VAL A 237 29.62 -9.93 1.06
CA VAL A 237 30.81 -9.28 0.49
C VAL A 237 31.42 -8.51 1.66
N PRO A 238 32.68 -8.78 2.05
CA PRO A 238 33.28 -8.09 3.18
C PRO A 238 33.18 -6.59 2.94
N ALA A 239 32.63 -5.88 3.92
CA ALA A 239 32.68 -4.43 3.96
C ALA A 239 34.14 -4.03 3.74
N GLN A 240 34.45 -3.48 2.57
CA GLN A 240 35.75 -2.84 2.38
C GLN A 240 35.83 -1.73 3.42
N SER A 241 36.80 -1.88 4.31
CA SER A 241 37.11 -0.96 5.38
C SER A 241 37.38 0.42 4.80
N ILE A 242 36.38 1.30 4.81
CA ILE A 242 36.62 2.73 4.79
C ILE A 242 37.44 3.02 6.06
N PRO A 243 38.62 3.64 5.96
CA PRO A 243 39.39 3.99 7.15
C PRO A 243 38.54 4.89 8.05
N SER A 244 38.31 4.41 9.28
CA SER A 244 37.77 5.23 10.37
C SER A 244 38.62 6.47 10.51
N SER A 245 38.03 7.61 10.16
CA SER A 245 38.59 8.91 10.52
C SER A 245 38.64 8.99 12.05
N PRO A 246 39.79 9.29 12.68
CA PRO A 246 39.85 9.45 14.12
C PRO A 246 39.38 10.87 14.46
N ALA A 247 38.20 10.99 15.04
CA ALA A 247 37.82 12.17 15.81
C ALA A 247 37.27 11.70 17.15
N THR A 248 38.17 11.63 18.11
CA THR A 248 37.86 11.62 19.53
C THR A 248 37.23 12.96 19.86
N GLU A 249 35.90 13.00 19.99
CA GLU A 249 35.24 14.04 20.78
C GLU A 249 34.28 13.34 21.74
N GLN A 250 34.68 13.31 23.01
CA GLN A 250 33.89 12.75 24.09
C GLN A 250 32.55 13.49 24.17
N SER A 251 31.46 12.77 23.95
CA SER A 251 30.14 13.25 24.35
C SER A 251 30.08 13.33 25.89
N PRO A 252 29.60 14.43 26.49
CA PRO A 252 29.38 14.51 27.93
C PRO A 252 28.28 13.52 28.38
N PRO A 253 28.24 13.14 29.68
CA PRO A 253 27.25 12.20 30.19
C PRO A 253 25.81 12.70 29.95
N PRO A 254 24.85 11.79 29.78
CA PRO A 254 23.47 12.14 29.44
C PRO A 254 22.83 13.01 30.53
N PRO A 255 22.14 14.11 30.18
CA PRO A 255 21.35 14.83 31.16
C PRO A 255 20.15 13.97 31.61
N ALA A 256 19.76 14.17 32.88
CA ALA A 256 18.54 13.64 33.49
C ALA A 256 17.29 13.87 32.60
N PRO A 257 16.24 13.04 32.72
CA PRO A 257 15.12 12.98 31.76
C PRO A 257 14.50 14.36 31.54
N ALA A 258 14.72 14.90 30.34
CA ALA A 258 14.08 16.12 29.87
C ALA A 258 12.60 15.84 29.62
N GLN A 259 11.76 16.76 30.10
CA GLN A 259 10.33 16.81 29.84
C GLN A 259 10.05 16.85 28.32
N PRO A 260 8.89 16.34 27.86
CA PRO A 260 8.59 16.24 26.43
C PRO A 260 8.72 17.58 25.71
N LEU A 261 9.57 17.61 24.68
CA LEU A 261 9.70 18.74 23.76
C LEU A 261 8.33 18.99 23.12
N GLN A 262 7.81 20.19 23.35
CA GLN A 262 6.60 20.70 22.72
C GLN A 262 6.77 20.63 21.20
N GLN A 263 5.79 20.02 20.54
CA GLN A 263 5.57 20.12 19.10
C GLN A 263 5.66 21.60 18.72
N SER A 264 6.67 21.98 17.94
CA SER A 264 6.75 23.34 17.43
C SER A 264 5.50 23.59 16.58
N GLN A 265 4.55 24.34 17.15
CA GLN A 265 3.34 24.80 16.50
C GLN A 265 3.75 25.70 15.33
N VAL A 266 3.95 25.11 14.15
CA VAL A 266 3.97 25.87 12.91
C VAL A 266 2.61 26.57 12.84
N TYR A 267 2.62 27.90 12.89
CA TYR A 267 1.43 28.74 12.89
C TYR A 267 1.50 29.71 11.71
N TYR A 268 0.50 29.66 10.85
CA TYR A 268 0.33 30.62 9.76
C TYR A 268 -0.78 31.61 10.13
N PRO A 269 -0.51 32.94 10.14
CA PRO A 269 -1.53 33.93 10.46
C PRO A 269 -2.62 34.04 9.39
N ASN A 270 -2.34 33.64 8.15
CA ASN A 270 -3.28 33.59 7.03
C ASN A 270 -2.73 32.73 5.88
N CYS A 271 -3.57 32.46 4.87
CA CYS A 271 -3.20 31.63 3.73
C CYS A 271 -2.12 32.22 2.81
N SER A 272 -1.93 33.54 2.81
CA SER A 272 -0.82 34.16 2.08
C SER A 272 0.52 33.79 2.70
N ALA A 273 0.62 33.77 4.04
CA ALA A 273 1.82 33.35 4.74
C ALA A 273 2.11 31.85 4.54
N ALA A 274 1.07 31.01 4.55
CA ALA A 274 1.19 29.58 4.25
C ALA A 274 1.70 29.33 2.83
N ARG A 275 1.24 30.08 1.82
CA ARG A 275 1.71 29.99 0.43
C ARG A 275 3.12 30.52 0.24
N ALA A 276 3.45 31.65 0.86
CA ALA A 276 4.80 32.21 0.83
C ALA A 276 5.84 31.26 1.45
N ALA A 277 5.42 30.47 2.45
CA ALA A 277 6.23 29.42 3.06
C ALA A 277 6.21 28.09 2.27
N GLY A 278 5.48 27.99 1.15
CA GLY A 278 5.36 26.78 0.35
C GLY A 278 4.58 25.65 1.01
N ALA A 279 3.80 25.94 2.05
CA ALA A 279 3.08 24.95 2.85
C ALA A 279 1.65 24.67 2.36
N ALA A 280 1.09 25.51 1.48
CA ALA A 280 -0.27 25.36 0.97
C ALA A 280 -0.34 24.50 -0.31
N PRO A 281 -1.38 23.65 -0.48
CA PRO A 281 -2.48 23.39 0.46
C PRO A 281 -2.04 22.61 1.71
N ILE A 282 -2.55 22.99 2.88
CA ILE A 282 -2.23 22.34 4.17
C ILE A 282 -3.38 21.40 4.55
N TYR A 283 -3.10 20.13 4.72
CA TYR A 283 -4.14 19.13 5.03
C TYR A 283 -4.37 18.96 6.54
N ALA A 284 -5.58 18.58 6.94
CA ALA A 284 -5.94 18.33 8.33
C ALA A 284 -4.99 17.31 9.00
N GLY A 285 -4.40 17.72 10.12
CA GLY A 285 -3.40 16.93 10.85
C GLY A 285 -1.94 17.23 10.49
N GLN A 286 -1.69 18.00 9.42
CA GLN A 286 -0.35 18.49 9.11
C GLN A 286 0.06 19.67 10.01
N PRO A 287 1.37 19.82 10.33
CA PRO A 287 1.87 21.00 11.02
C PRO A 287 1.50 22.29 10.27
N GLY A 288 0.86 23.24 10.93
CA GLY A 288 0.35 24.46 10.30
C GLY A 288 -1.13 24.44 9.92
N TYR A 289 -1.80 23.29 10.02
CA TYR A 289 -3.23 23.20 9.79
C TYR A 289 -4.01 23.92 10.91
N SER A 290 -5.00 24.73 10.51
CA SER A 290 -5.95 25.35 11.43
C SER A 290 -7.31 25.47 10.75
N THR A 291 -8.38 25.20 11.49
CA THR A 291 -9.77 25.42 11.04
C THR A 291 -10.08 26.89 10.72
N LYS A 292 -9.19 27.83 11.09
CA LYS A 292 -9.27 29.25 10.68
C LYS A 292 -8.75 29.51 9.27
N LEU A 293 -7.93 28.60 8.73
CA LEU A 293 -7.31 28.67 7.40
C LEU A 293 -8.05 27.77 6.38
N ASP A 294 -8.84 26.83 6.88
CA ASP A 294 -9.78 26.01 6.13
C ASP A 294 -11.17 26.67 6.18
N ARG A 295 -11.50 27.44 5.14
CA ARG A 295 -12.67 28.33 5.13
C ARG A 295 -13.98 27.56 4.92
N ASP A 296 -13.94 26.46 4.20
CA ASP A 296 -15.08 25.59 3.89
C ASP A 296 -15.12 24.31 4.73
N GLY A 297 -14.10 24.06 5.56
CA GLY A 297 -14.10 23.02 6.56
C GLY A 297 -13.94 21.62 5.97
N ASP A 298 -13.34 21.52 4.78
CA ASP A 298 -13.23 20.28 4.02
C ASP A 298 -11.97 19.47 4.37
N GLY A 299 -11.14 20.01 5.27
CA GLY A 299 -9.89 19.40 5.69
C GLY A 299 -8.67 19.87 4.87
N VAL A 300 -8.83 20.83 3.97
CA VAL A 300 -7.75 21.40 3.15
C VAL A 300 -7.67 22.91 3.37
N ALA A 301 -6.78 23.33 4.25
CA ALA A 301 -6.52 24.75 4.47
C ALA A 301 -5.76 25.37 3.28
N CYS A 302 -6.15 26.58 2.90
CA CYS A 302 -5.45 27.43 1.92
C CYS A 302 -5.39 26.90 0.47
N GLU A 303 -6.39 26.12 0.07
CA GLU A 303 -6.62 25.60 -1.29
C GLU A 303 -6.84 26.64 -2.41
N LYS A 304 -7.18 27.91 -2.08
CA LYS A 304 -7.45 29.01 -3.05
C LYS A 304 -6.62 30.27 -2.83
#